data_AF-A0A956H5R7-F1
#
_entry.id   AF-A0A956H5R7-F1
#
_cell.length_a   1.000
_cell.length_b   1.000
_cell.length_c   1.000
_cell.angle_alpha   90.00
_cell.angle_beta   90.00
_cell.angle_gamma   90.00
#
_symmetry.space_group_name_H-M   'P 1'
#
loop_
_entity.id
_entity.type
_entity.pdbx_description
1 polymer ?
#
loop_
_entity_poly.entity_id
_entity_poly.type
_entity_poly.pdbx_seq_one_letter_code
_entity_poly.pdbx_strand_id
1 'polypeptide(L)'
;MPRTSSKQINTAFGPRRIFTALGLTAALGLGAAALLGDSETGQAAEPQTKVMLNGEAVPVYFNDGDSFRVLGGPYKDAKARLSGYNTLESYGAVHRWGGWTTKELYVIAKMATYNGRDGVWECTTDGKTDTYGRILVWCPKLAEDQVRKGYAHVMSIDDNPGDATLIAAQKDAIAAHRGIWAHGVPEFILTSIHSKEEDVDGKGTYNRLVSSADGHSVKWRHSDRYRECDDVCQYEYSVDGAVIDQLLTAAKADAALSPYLTGLSDADARTVLYDFAKWRHINRKIVEDKREDLKALLQGWADGGRFGKQSKREGACMLHVPFERRFGGGKAECLK
;
A
#
# COMPACT_ATOMS: atom_id res chain seq x y z
N MET A 1 20.50 30.10 -41.76
CA MET A 1 21.29 31.35 -41.73
C MET A 1 21.66 31.66 -40.29
N PRO A 2 22.96 31.60 -39.92
CA PRO A 2 23.43 31.94 -38.57
C PRO A 2 23.93 33.39 -38.53
N ARG A 3 23.81 34.06 -37.38
CA ARG A 3 24.66 35.22 -37.06
C ARG A 3 25.25 35.09 -35.67
N THR A 4 26.57 34.93 -35.70
CA THR A 4 27.60 35.10 -34.70
C THR A 4 27.77 36.55 -34.24
N SER A 5 28.27 36.76 -33.01
CA SER A 5 29.38 37.68 -32.63
C SER A 5 29.36 37.85 -31.10
N SER A 6 30.24 37.28 -30.28
CA SER A 6 31.67 37.61 -30.02
C SER A 6 31.91 39.09 -29.67
N LYS A 7 32.38 39.37 -28.44
CA LYS A 7 33.74 39.91 -28.14
C LYS A 7 33.97 40.10 -26.63
N GLN A 8 35.04 39.48 -26.13
CA GLN A 8 35.82 39.89 -24.96
C GLN A 8 36.66 41.14 -25.28
N ILE A 9 37.16 41.85 -24.25
CA ILE A 9 38.57 42.31 -24.07
C ILE A 9 38.71 43.03 -22.70
N ASN A 10 39.43 42.35 -21.80
CA ASN A 10 40.64 42.73 -21.05
C ASN A 10 40.91 44.12 -20.43
N THR A 11 41.44 44.00 -19.18
CA THR A 11 42.63 44.63 -18.55
C THR A 11 42.57 46.06 -18.01
N ALA A 12 42.96 46.22 -16.73
CA ALA A 12 44.12 47.03 -16.33
C ALA A 12 44.60 46.71 -14.90
N PHE A 13 45.89 46.36 -14.81
CA PHE A 13 46.73 46.34 -13.61
C PHE A 13 47.16 47.76 -13.23
N GLY A 14 47.38 48.01 -11.93
CA GLY A 14 48.06 49.21 -11.42
C GLY A 14 48.75 48.92 -10.07
N PRO A 15 50.06 49.19 -9.90
CA PRO A 15 50.82 48.78 -8.71
C PRO A 15 51.26 49.94 -7.79
N ARG A 16 51.85 49.52 -6.65
CA ARG A 16 52.76 50.22 -5.71
C ARG A 16 52.15 51.12 -4.62
N ARG A 17 52.49 50.80 -3.36
CA ARG A 17 53.61 51.43 -2.62
C ARG A 17 53.96 50.66 -1.33
N ILE A 18 55.25 50.66 -1.03
CA ILE A 18 55.94 50.12 0.16
C ILE A 18 56.08 51.25 1.18
N PHE A 19 55.88 50.95 2.47
CA PHE A 19 56.57 51.61 3.59
C PHE A 19 56.79 50.61 4.74
N THR A 20 58.07 50.48 5.11
CA THR A 20 58.73 50.12 6.38
C THR A 20 58.04 50.68 7.64
N ALA A 21 58.21 50.23 8.90
CA ALA A 21 58.90 49.13 9.58
C ALA A 21 58.52 49.19 11.09
N LEU A 22 58.89 48.14 11.84
CA LEU A 22 59.14 48.04 13.29
C LEU A 22 57.97 48.00 14.31
N GLY A 23 57.92 46.88 15.03
CA GLY A 23 57.99 46.87 16.50
C GLY A 23 56.69 46.58 17.27
N LEU A 24 56.48 45.33 17.69
CA LEU A 24 56.62 44.89 19.09
C LEU A 24 56.08 43.46 19.25
N THR A 25 56.87 42.65 19.92
CA THR A 25 56.57 41.31 20.45
C THR A 25 55.39 41.31 21.44
N ALA A 26 54.44 40.41 21.25
CA ALA A 26 53.65 39.83 22.33
C ALA A 26 53.33 38.36 21.98
N ALA A 27 53.97 37.45 22.71
CA ALA A 27 53.72 36.02 22.64
C ALA A 27 52.33 35.71 23.21
N LEU A 28 51.49 35.03 22.44
CA LEU A 28 50.31 34.33 22.92
C LEU A 28 50.31 32.95 22.26
N GLY A 29 50.84 31.99 23.01
CA GLY A 29 50.72 30.58 22.69
C GLY A 29 49.25 30.17 22.79
N LEU A 30 48.63 29.87 21.65
CA LEU A 30 47.40 29.11 21.56
C LEU A 30 47.78 27.71 21.09
N GLY A 31 47.78 26.79 22.05
CA GLY A 31 47.97 25.37 21.80
C GLY A 31 46.88 24.87 20.86
N ALA A 32 47.32 24.37 19.70
CA ALA A 32 46.50 23.53 18.85
C ALA A 32 46.34 22.17 19.56
N ALA A 33 45.35 22.05 20.44
CA ALA A 33 44.84 20.77 20.85
C ALA A 33 44.15 20.15 19.62
N ALA A 34 44.85 19.24 18.94
CA ALA A 34 44.29 18.38 17.94
C ALA A 34 43.21 17.52 18.61
N LEU A 35 41.95 17.97 18.51
CA LEU A 35 40.77 17.17 18.75
C LEU A 35 40.69 16.14 17.61
N LEU A 36 41.49 15.08 17.73
CA LEU A 36 41.17 13.79 17.14
C LEU A 36 39.98 13.25 17.94
N GLY A 37 38.79 13.80 17.66
CA GLY A 37 37.55 13.16 18.04
C GLY A 37 37.41 11.92 17.19
N ASP A 38 37.55 10.76 17.83
CA ASP A 38 37.12 9.49 17.26
C ASP A 38 35.71 9.68 16.71
N SER A 39 35.60 9.64 15.39
CA SER A 39 34.31 9.53 14.73
C SER A 39 33.85 8.10 14.94
N GLU A 40 33.40 7.79 16.16
CA GLU A 40 32.52 6.65 16.34
C GLU A 40 31.39 6.86 15.34
N THR A 41 31.29 5.94 14.38
CA THR A 41 30.16 5.83 13.50
C THR A 41 28.96 5.52 14.38
N GLY A 42 28.37 6.58 14.96
CA GLY A 42 27.17 6.50 15.77
C GLY A 42 26.11 5.92 14.88
N GLN A 43 25.81 4.64 15.08
CA GLN A 43 24.63 4.01 14.52
C GLN A 43 23.47 4.78 15.13
N ALA A 44 22.83 5.65 14.33
CA ALA A 44 21.74 6.48 14.81
C ALA A 44 20.72 5.56 15.49
N ALA A 45 20.39 5.85 16.75
CA ALA A 45 19.41 5.07 17.48
C ALA A 45 18.08 5.09 16.72
N GLU A 46 17.41 3.93 16.66
CA GLU A 46 16.12 3.83 15.98
C GLU A 46 15.13 4.86 16.58
N PRO A 47 14.42 5.64 15.75
CA PRO A 47 13.46 6.63 16.24
C PRO A 47 12.39 5.93 17.07
N GLN A 48 12.30 6.28 18.35
CA GLN A 48 11.32 5.73 19.26
C GLN A 48 10.07 6.62 19.30
N THR A 49 8.92 6.02 19.05
CA THR A 49 7.62 6.66 19.24
C THR A 49 6.99 6.12 20.51
N LYS A 50 6.30 6.98 21.26
CA LYS A 50 5.54 6.55 22.44
C LYS A 50 4.11 6.18 22.03
N VAL A 51 3.74 4.93 22.26
CA VAL A 51 2.37 4.44 22.11
C VAL A 51 1.83 4.11 23.49
N MET A 52 0.60 4.53 23.79
CA MET A 52 -0.11 4.14 25.00
C MET A 52 -0.80 2.80 24.72
N LEU A 53 -0.16 1.68 25.04
CA LEU A 53 -0.67 0.33 24.79
C LEU A 53 -1.32 -0.23 26.06
N ASN A 54 -2.63 -0.50 26.03
CA ASN A 54 -3.41 -0.93 27.20
C ASN A 54 -3.26 0.01 28.41
N GLY A 55 -3.12 1.31 28.16
CA GLY A 55 -2.92 2.33 29.20
C GLY A 55 -1.48 2.54 29.65
N GLU A 56 -0.52 1.75 29.17
CA GLU A 56 0.90 1.89 29.50
C GLU A 56 1.68 2.59 28.39
N ALA A 57 2.57 3.52 28.74
CA ALA A 57 3.46 4.16 27.78
C ALA A 57 4.57 3.19 27.34
N VAL A 58 4.50 2.72 26.11
CA VAL A 58 5.42 1.73 25.53
C VAL A 58 6.24 2.36 24.39
N PRO A 59 7.58 2.24 24.41
CA PRO A 59 8.40 2.65 23.28
C PRO A 59 8.23 1.67 22.13
N VAL A 60 7.98 2.20 20.93
CA VAL A 60 7.83 1.40 19.71
C VAL A 60 8.66 1.97 18.56
N TYR A 61 8.90 1.14 17.56
CA TYR A 61 9.51 1.52 16.29
C TYR A 61 8.58 1.20 15.12
N PHE A 62 8.05 2.22 14.46
CA PHE A 62 7.24 2.05 13.24
C PHE A 62 8.12 1.66 12.06
N ASN A 63 7.93 0.45 11.53
CA ASN A 63 8.62 -0.04 10.34
C ASN A 63 7.89 0.34 9.03
N ASP A 64 6.60 0.59 9.10
CA ASP A 64 5.75 1.15 8.05
C ASP A 64 4.58 1.92 8.70
N GLY A 65 3.56 2.30 7.93
CA GLY A 65 2.45 3.11 8.43
C GLY A 65 1.36 2.35 9.18
N ASP A 66 1.39 1.02 9.19
CA ASP A 66 0.38 0.17 9.84
C ASP A 66 0.97 -0.97 10.68
N SER A 67 2.28 -0.94 10.95
CA SER A 67 2.99 -1.93 11.74
C SER A 67 4.13 -1.27 12.53
N PHE A 68 4.36 -1.77 13.74
CA PHE A 68 5.50 -1.37 14.56
C PHE A 68 6.10 -2.55 15.32
N ARG A 69 7.34 -2.38 15.80
CA ARG A 69 7.98 -3.26 16.78
C ARG A 69 7.88 -2.67 18.17
N VAL A 70 7.55 -3.50 19.14
CA VAL A 70 7.51 -3.12 20.55
C VAL A 70 8.91 -3.22 21.14
N LEU A 71 9.43 -2.13 21.72
CA LEU A 71 10.81 -2.07 22.23
C LEU A 71 10.89 -2.29 23.76
N GLY A 72 9.76 -2.28 24.46
CA GLY A 72 9.71 -2.46 25.92
C GLY A 72 8.33 -2.88 26.42
N GLY A 73 8.21 -3.06 27.74
CA GLY A 73 6.96 -3.48 28.38
C GLY A 73 6.62 -4.97 28.17
N PRO A 74 5.38 -5.38 28.49
CA PRO A 74 4.96 -6.79 28.47
C PRO A 74 5.02 -7.48 27.11
N TYR A 75 4.97 -6.70 26.03
CA TYR A 75 5.02 -7.20 24.64
C TYR A 75 6.38 -6.94 23.97
N LYS A 76 7.46 -6.76 24.74
CA LYS A 76 8.80 -6.50 24.19
C LYS A 76 9.15 -7.49 23.08
N ASP A 77 9.76 -6.97 22.02
CA ASP A 77 10.20 -7.68 20.80
C ASP A 77 9.05 -8.21 19.91
N ALA A 78 7.79 -8.03 20.32
CA ALA A 78 6.64 -8.33 19.47
C ALA A 78 6.60 -7.41 18.24
N LYS A 79 6.17 -8.00 17.12
CA LYS A 79 5.73 -7.24 15.95
C LYS A 79 4.23 -6.98 16.10
N ALA A 80 3.79 -5.76 15.89
CA ALA A 80 2.40 -5.38 15.92
C ALA A 80 1.88 -5.09 14.51
N ARG A 81 0.64 -5.51 14.24
CA ARG A 81 -0.14 -5.10 13.08
C ARG A 81 -1.31 -4.25 13.57
N LEU A 82 -1.45 -3.07 12.97
CA LEU A 82 -2.56 -2.17 13.25
C LEU A 82 -3.80 -2.65 12.50
N SER A 83 -4.88 -2.83 13.26
CA SER A 83 -6.16 -3.34 12.77
C SER A 83 -7.01 -2.22 12.15
N GLY A 84 -7.94 -2.60 11.26
CA GLY A 84 -8.99 -1.72 10.72
C GLY A 84 -8.60 -0.86 9.51
N TYR A 85 -7.31 -0.74 9.20
CA TYR A 85 -6.80 -0.04 8.03
C TYR A 85 -5.54 -0.71 7.49
N ASN A 86 -5.13 -0.32 6.29
CA ASN A 86 -3.86 -0.72 5.70
C ASN A 86 -3.24 0.48 4.98
N THR A 87 -1.93 0.62 5.14
CA THR A 87 -1.12 1.56 4.36
C THR A 87 -0.50 0.84 3.18
N LEU A 88 -0.12 1.58 2.15
CA LEU A 88 0.63 1.00 1.03
C LEU A 88 1.96 0.42 1.51
N GLU A 89 2.42 -0.61 0.80
CA GLU A 89 3.67 -1.29 1.12
C GLU A 89 4.86 -0.33 1.05
N SER A 90 5.65 -0.29 2.12
CA SER A 90 6.73 0.69 2.27
C SER A 90 8.13 0.08 2.04
N TYR A 91 8.21 -1.15 1.53
CA TYR A 91 9.50 -1.77 1.17
C TYR A 91 10.05 -1.27 -0.18
N GLY A 92 9.22 -0.66 -1.02
CA GLY A 92 9.66 0.01 -2.25
C GLY A 92 8.50 0.56 -3.08
N ALA A 93 8.83 1.13 -4.22
CA ALA A 93 7.88 1.70 -5.17
C ALA A 93 7.17 0.61 -5.97
N VAL A 94 6.20 -0.05 -5.34
CA VAL A 94 5.52 -1.21 -5.92
C VAL A 94 4.10 -0.95 -6.40
N HIS A 95 3.35 -0.05 -5.77
CA HIS A 95 1.94 0.18 -6.12
C HIS A 95 1.77 1.16 -7.28
N ARG A 96 0.76 0.94 -8.13
CA ARG A 96 0.39 1.83 -9.25
C ARG A 96 -1.10 1.77 -9.55
N TRP A 97 -1.73 2.91 -9.80
CA TRP A 97 -3.06 3.01 -10.41
C TRP A 97 -3.31 4.45 -10.88
N GLY A 98 -4.34 4.63 -11.72
CA GLY A 98 -4.72 5.96 -12.19
C GLY A 98 -3.54 6.69 -12.84
N GLY A 99 -3.37 7.96 -12.47
CA GLY A 99 -2.25 8.80 -12.91
C GLY A 99 -1.00 8.74 -12.03
N TRP A 100 -0.95 7.86 -11.02
CA TRP A 100 0.20 7.76 -10.13
C TRP A 100 1.38 7.03 -10.75
N THR A 101 2.58 7.54 -10.50
CA THR A 101 3.81 6.74 -10.58
C THR A 101 3.99 5.92 -9.31
N THR A 102 4.75 4.82 -9.40
CA THR A 102 5.05 3.98 -8.23
C THR A 102 5.84 4.72 -7.15
N LYS A 103 6.71 5.66 -7.55
CA LYS A 103 7.53 6.46 -6.62
C LYS A 103 6.69 7.45 -5.83
N GLU A 104 5.68 8.06 -6.43
CA GLU A 104 4.79 8.97 -5.72
C GLU A 104 3.97 8.23 -4.66
N LEU A 105 3.38 7.09 -5.01
CA LEU A 105 2.67 6.26 -4.03
C LEU A 105 3.60 5.75 -2.92
N TYR A 106 4.86 5.46 -3.24
CA TYR A 106 5.87 5.13 -2.24
C TYR A 106 6.15 6.28 -1.26
N VAL A 107 6.20 7.52 -1.75
CA VAL A 107 6.32 8.69 -0.87
C VAL A 107 5.14 8.74 0.09
N ILE A 108 3.91 8.52 -0.38
CA ILE A 108 2.73 8.48 0.49
C ILE A 108 2.81 7.34 1.52
N ALA A 109 3.31 6.16 1.14
CA ALA A 109 3.58 5.06 2.08
C ALA A 109 4.57 5.47 3.19
N LYS A 110 5.59 6.26 2.84
CA LYS A 110 6.55 6.81 3.82
C LYS A 110 5.94 7.92 4.67
N MET A 111 5.10 8.78 4.11
CA MET A 111 4.34 9.76 4.88
C MET A 111 3.45 9.08 5.92
N ALA A 112 2.84 7.95 5.61
CA ALA A 112 2.08 7.15 6.58
C ALA A 112 2.96 6.67 7.74
N THR A 113 4.20 6.24 7.45
CA THR A 113 5.17 5.82 8.47
C THR A 113 5.55 6.99 9.39
N TYR A 114 5.86 8.16 8.82
CA TYR A 114 6.18 9.37 9.60
C TYR A 114 4.98 9.85 10.43
N ASN A 115 3.78 9.80 9.87
CA ASN A 115 2.56 10.13 10.59
C ASN A 115 2.35 9.25 11.83
N GLY A 116 2.61 7.94 11.71
CA GLY A 116 2.63 7.04 12.86
C GLY A 116 3.67 7.44 13.90
N ARG A 117 4.83 7.95 13.48
CA ARG A 117 5.94 8.32 14.37
C ARG A 117 5.76 9.63 15.12
N ASP A 118 5.08 10.60 14.52
CA ASP A 118 5.00 11.98 15.02
C ASP A 118 3.95 12.19 16.13
N GLY A 119 3.16 11.16 16.44
CA GLY A 119 2.07 11.23 17.42
C GLY A 119 2.28 10.41 18.69
N VAL A 120 1.37 10.61 19.65
CA VAL A 120 1.15 9.70 20.78
C VAL A 120 -0.22 9.07 20.58
N TRP A 121 -0.25 7.74 20.49
CA TRP A 121 -1.45 7.02 20.09
C TRP A 121 -1.94 6.12 21.21
N GLU A 122 -3.23 6.23 21.54
CA GLU A 122 -3.90 5.31 22.44
C GLU A 122 -4.32 4.05 21.68
N CYS A 123 -3.86 2.92 22.18
CA CYS A 123 -3.96 1.64 21.53
C CYS A 123 -4.32 0.53 22.52
N THR A 124 -5.02 -0.49 22.03
CA THR A 124 -5.36 -1.68 22.80
C THR A 124 -4.98 -2.96 22.08
N THR A 125 -4.69 -4.01 22.84
CA THR A 125 -4.43 -5.36 22.34
C THR A 125 -4.81 -6.41 23.39
N ASP A 126 -5.31 -7.55 22.94
CA ASP A 126 -5.51 -8.74 23.77
C ASP A 126 -4.33 -9.74 23.64
N GLY A 127 -3.28 -9.37 22.90
CA GLY A 127 -2.10 -10.19 22.64
C GLY A 127 -2.30 -11.28 21.59
N LYS A 128 -3.49 -11.41 20.98
CA LYS A 128 -3.69 -12.37 19.88
C LYS A 128 -2.86 -12.00 18.68
N THR A 129 -2.44 -13.03 17.95
CA THR A 129 -1.59 -12.89 16.78
C THR A 129 -2.34 -13.19 15.49
N ASP A 130 -1.87 -12.56 14.41
CA ASP A 130 -2.24 -12.95 13.06
C ASP A 130 -1.48 -14.21 12.59
N THR A 131 -1.73 -14.64 11.35
CA THR A 131 -1.07 -15.82 10.75
C THR A 131 0.45 -15.66 10.61
N TYR A 132 0.98 -14.44 10.73
CA TYR A 132 2.40 -14.12 10.66
C TYR A 132 3.03 -13.91 12.05
N GLY A 133 2.28 -14.21 13.12
CA GLY A 133 2.76 -14.06 14.50
C GLY A 133 2.85 -12.61 14.99
N ARG A 134 2.21 -11.65 14.29
CA ARG A 134 2.16 -10.25 14.74
C ARG A 134 0.99 -10.06 15.69
N ILE A 135 1.21 -9.41 16.83
CA ILE A 135 0.10 -9.06 17.72
C ILE A 135 -0.84 -8.07 17.03
N LEU A 136 -2.14 -8.25 17.21
CA LEU A 136 -3.16 -7.36 16.68
C LEU A 136 -3.36 -6.19 17.63
N VAL A 137 -3.16 -4.97 17.13
CA VAL A 137 -3.27 -3.75 17.92
C VAL A 137 -4.29 -2.82 17.28
N TRP A 138 -5.21 -2.29 18.08
CA TRP A 138 -6.19 -1.32 17.64
C TRP A 138 -5.87 0.06 18.18
N CYS A 139 -5.62 1.02 17.29
CA CYS A 139 -5.32 2.42 17.64
C CYS A 139 -6.33 3.33 16.92
N PRO A 140 -7.52 3.57 17.48
CA PRO A 140 -8.63 4.19 16.74
C PRO A 140 -8.30 5.57 16.19
N LYS A 141 -7.61 6.42 16.97
CA LYS A 141 -7.25 7.77 16.55
C LYS A 141 -6.16 7.82 15.49
N LEU A 142 -5.19 6.90 15.56
CA LEU A 142 -4.19 6.75 14.50
C LEU A 142 -4.86 6.26 13.21
N ALA A 143 -5.72 5.24 13.30
CA ALA A 143 -6.43 4.69 12.15
C ALA A 143 -7.27 5.77 11.44
N GLU A 144 -8.07 6.53 12.19
CA GLU A 144 -8.87 7.62 11.64
C GLU A 144 -7.99 8.69 10.98
N ASP A 145 -6.89 9.09 11.62
CA ASP A 145 -5.99 10.13 11.10
C ASP A 145 -5.26 9.68 9.83
N GLN A 146 -4.75 8.45 9.78
CA GLN A 146 -4.13 7.87 8.59
C GLN A 146 -5.09 7.85 7.41
N VAL A 147 -6.33 7.38 7.64
CA VAL A 147 -7.36 7.29 6.60
C VAL A 147 -7.81 8.68 6.14
N ARG A 148 -8.07 9.60 7.08
CA ARG A 148 -8.53 10.97 6.78
C ARG A 148 -7.49 11.79 6.01
N LYS A 149 -6.20 11.55 6.25
CA LYS A 149 -5.10 12.16 5.46
C LYS A 149 -4.90 11.51 4.09
N GLY A 150 -5.57 10.38 3.83
CA GLY A 150 -5.37 9.58 2.61
C GLY A 150 -4.04 8.85 2.60
N TYR A 151 -3.43 8.58 3.76
CA TYR A 151 -2.19 7.78 3.88
C TYR A 151 -2.49 6.28 3.98
N ALA A 152 -3.71 5.94 4.35
CA ALA A 152 -4.23 4.58 4.45
C ALA A 152 -5.60 4.47 3.77
N HIS A 153 -6.03 3.23 3.58
CA HIS A 153 -7.40 2.88 3.28
C HIS A 153 -7.98 1.98 4.39
N VAL A 154 -9.30 1.99 4.53
CA VAL A 154 -10.02 1.09 5.43
C VAL A 154 -9.81 -0.35 4.97
N MET A 155 -9.66 -1.26 5.93
CA MET A 155 -9.51 -2.68 5.65
C MET A 155 -10.18 -3.51 6.73
N SER A 156 -11.11 -4.38 6.31
CA SER A 156 -11.44 -5.62 7.00
C SER A 156 -10.72 -6.78 6.29
N ILE A 157 -10.47 -7.88 7.01
CA ILE A 157 -9.80 -9.06 6.44
C ILE A 157 -10.76 -10.02 5.72
N ASP A 158 -12.07 -9.75 5.81
CA ASP A 158 -13.17 -10.59 5.35
C ASP A 158 -14.14 -9.81 4.43
N ASP A 159 -15.30 -10.38 4.15
CA ASP A 159 -16.30 -9.78 3.25
C ASP A 159 -17.12 -8.64 3.90
N ASN A 160 -16.96 -8.42 5.20
CA ASN A 160 -17.73 -7.41 5.92
C ASN A 160 -17.13 -6.02 5.62
N PRO A 161 -17.96 -4.97 5.60
CA PRO A 161 -17.44 -3.59 5.61
C PRO A 161 -16.48 -3.38 6.79
N GLY A 162 -15.52 -2.48 6.62
CA GLY A 162 -14.70 -2.01 7.71
C GLY A 162 -15.47 -1.14 8.71
N ASP A 163 -14.75 -0.56 9.67
CA ASP A 163 -15.33 0.33 10.67
C ASP A 163 -16.03 1.53 10.00
N ALA A 164 -17.29 1.81 10.40
CA ALA A 164 -18.11 2.84 9.77
C ALA A 164 -17.52 4.26 9.90
N THR A 165 -16.81 4.55 10.98
CA THR A 165 -16.13 5.84 11.18
C THR A 165 -14.96 5.98 10.20
N LEU A 166 -14.19 4.91 10.03
CA LEU A 166 -13.10 4.88 9.06
C LEU A 166 -13.64 4.96 7.63
N ILE A 167 -14.75 4.29 7.31
CA ILE A 167 -15.39 4.37 5.97
C ILE A 167 -15.81 5.81 5.67
N ALA A 168 -16.41 6.51 6.64
CA ALA A 168 -16.76 7.92 6.48
C ALA A 168 -15.50 8.78 6.23
N ALA A 169 -14.45 8.59 7.02
CA ALA A 169 -13.18 9.30 6.84
C ALA A 169 -12.53 9.03 5.48
N GLN A 170 -12.61 7.79 4.97
CA GLN A 170 -12.11 7.42 3.64
C GLN A 170 -12.91 8.12 2.54
N LYS A 171 -14.24 8.16 2.65
CA LYS A 171 -15.09 8.88 1.68
C LYS A 171 -14.76 10.36 1.65
N ASP A 172 -14.53 10.99 2.80
CA ASP A 172 -14.06 12.37 2.88
C ASP A 172 -12.70 12.56 2.19
N ALA A 173 -11.75 11.65 2.45
CA ALA A 173 -10.41 11.71 1.86
C ALA A 173 -10.45 11.52 0.33
N ILE A 174 -11.30 10.61 -0.16
CA ILE A 174 -11.54 10.39 -1.59
C ILE A 174 -12.15 11.64 -2.23
N ALA A 175 -13.22 12.18 -1.67
CA ALA A 175 -13.89 13.37 -2.20
C ALA A 175 -12.97 14.60 -2.22
N ALA A 176 -12.06 14.70 -1.26
CA ALA A 176 -11.06 15.75 -1.17
C ALA A 176 -9.74 15.43 -1.92
N HIS A 177 -9.67 14.32 -2.67
CA HIS A 177 -8.48 13.91 -3.44
C HIS A 177 -7.20 13.87 -2.60
N ARG A 178 -7.26 13.35 -1.38
CA ARG A 178 -6.12 13.34 -0.44
C ARG A 178 -5.23 12.12 -0.61
N GLY A 179 -3.93 12.30 -0.44
CA GLY A 179 -2.95 11.22 -0.37
C GLY A 179 -3.09 10.23 -1.53
N ILE A 180 -3.25 8.94 -1.25
CA ILE A 180 -3.33 7.87 -2.26
C ILE A 180 -4.48 8.05 -3.28
N TRP A 181 -5.47 8.90 -2.97
CA TRP A 181 -6.65 9.14 -3.83
C TRP A 181 -6.47 10.28 -4.85
N ALA A 182 -5.38 11.05 -4.76
CA ALA A 182 -5.29 12.31 -5.49
C ALA A 182 -5.31 12.15 -7.02
N HIS A 183 -4.69 11.09 -7.56
CA HIS A 183 -4.58 10.85 -9.01
C HIS A 183 -5.45 9.68 -9.49
N GLY A 184 -6.55 9.41 -8.78
CA GLY A 184 -7.52 8.38 -9.14
C GLY A 184 -7.82 7.44 -7.99
N VAL A 185 -9.01 6.87 -8.03
CA VAL A 185 -9.54 5.93 -7.03
C VAL A 185 -9.81 4.61 -7.74
N PRO A 186 -9.02 3.56 -7.50
CA PRO A 186 -9.33 2.25 -8.04
C PRO A 186 -10.54 1.67 -7.30
N GLU A 187 -11.32 0.81 -7.94
CA GLU A 187 -12.43 0.10 -7.26
C GLU A 187 -11.89 -0.78 -6.10
N PHE A 188 -10.75 -1.41 -6.36
CA PHE A 188 -10.01 -2.23 -5.40
C PHE A 188 -8.55 -1.82 -5.33
N ILE A 189 -7.99 -1.78 -4.13
CA ILE A 189 -6.55 -1.70 -3.91
C ILE A 189 -5.98 -3.11 -3.81
N LEU A 190 -4.94 -3.40 -4.60
CA LEU A 190 -4.16 -4.63 -4.48
C LEU A 190 -3.15 -4.46 -3.32
N THR A 191 -3.42 -5.14 -2.21
CA THR A 191 -2.70 -4.96 -0.93
C THR A 191 -1.68 -6.04 -0.65
N SER A 192 -1.92 -7.26 -1.12
CA SER A 192 -0.93 -8.34 -1.04
C SER A 192 -0.94 -9.17 -2.31
N ILE A 193 0.27 -9.56 -2.73
CA ILE A 193 0.50 -10.50 -3.82
C ILE A 193 1.21 -11.71 -3.24
N HIS A 194 0.76 -12.89 -3.65
CA HIS A 194 1.39 -14.15 -3.31
C HIS A 194 1.60 -14.96 -4.59
N SER A 195 2.83 -15.39 -4.86
CA SER A 195 3.11 -16.29 -5.99
C SER A 195 2.75 -17.73 -5.64
N LYS A 196 2.47 -18.60 -6.63
CA LYS A 196 2.08 -20.00 -6.40
C LYS A 196 3.08 -20.78 -5.53
N GLU A 197 4.37 -20.52 -5.67
CA GLU A 197 5.43 -21.12 -4.84
C GLU A 197 5.32 -20.80 -3.35
N GLU A 198 4.58 -19.75 -2.96
CA GLU A 198 4.35 -19.41 -1.55
C GLU A 198 3.25 -20.29 -0.90
N ASP A 199 2.49 -21.07 -1.68
CA ASP A 199 1.53 -22.05 -1.15
C ASP A 199 2.22 -23.32 -0.69
N VAL A 200 2.93 -23.22 0.43
CA VAL A 200 3.65 -24.34 1.05
C VAL A 200 2.72 -25.33 1.76
N ASP A 201 1.50 -24.90 2.08
CA ASP A 201 0.52 -25.69 2.85
C ASP A 201 -0.56 -26.33 1.97
N GLY A 202 -0.55 -26.07 0.65
CA GLY A 202 -1.56 -26.57 -0.29
C GLY A 202 -2.97 -26.01 -0.07
N LYS A 203 -3.08 -24.81 0.53
CA LYS A 203 -4.36 -24.13 0.81
C LYS A 203 -4.83 -23.23 -0.33
N GLY A 204 -4.05 -23.18 -1.40
CA GLY A 204 -4.25 -22.33 -2.55
C GLY A 204 -3.69 -20.92 -2.34
N THR A 205 -3.15 -20.37 -3.42
CA THR A 205 -2.59 -19.02 -3.47
C THR A 205 -3.67 -18.00 -3.81
N TYR A 206 -3.56 -16.80 -3.25
CA TYR A 206 -4.42 -15.68 -3.62
C TYR A 206 -3.70 -14.34 -3.44
N ASN A 207 -4.06 -13.38 -4.28
CA ASN A 207 -3.81 -11.97 -4.05
C ASN A 207 -4.96 -11.37 -3.23
N ARG A 208 -4.70 -10.32 -2.44
CA ARG A 208 -5.75 -9.63 -1.69
C ARG A 208 -6.11 -8.29 -2.31
N LEU A 209 -7.38 -8.16 -2.61
CA LEU A 209 -8.01 -6.92 -3.05
C LEU A 209 -8.80 -6.32 -1.89
N VAL A 210 -8.77 -5.00 -1.72
CA VAL A 210 -9.56 -4.28 -0.71
C VAL A 210 -10.40 -3.21 -1.39
N SER A 211 -11.70 -3.27 -1.20
CA SER A 211 -12.67 -2.35 -1.77
C SER A 211 -12.43 -0.92 -1.29
N SER A 212 -12.30 0.03 -2.22
CA SER A 212 -12.26 1.45 -1.87
C SER A 212 -13.63 2.02 -1.48
N ALA A 213 -14.72 1.27 -1.66
CA ALA A 213 -16.05 1.70 -1.29
C ALA A 213 -16.33 1.58 0.23
N ASP A 214 -15.88 0.47 0.84
CA ASP A 214 -16.23 0.10 2.22
C ASP A 214 -15.15 -0.73 2.94
N GLY A 215 -13.99 -0.96 2.33
CA GLY A 215 -12.84 -1.62 2.97
C GLY A 215 -12.94 -3.14 3.08
N HIS A 216 -13.96 -3.79 2.51
CA HIS A 216 -14.02 -5.26 2.52
C HIS A 216 -12.90 -5.89 1.67
N SER A 217 -12.43 -7.06 2.09
CA SER A 217 -11.43 -7.83 1.37
C SER A 217 -12.06 -8.82 0.39
N VAL A 218 -11.43 -9.00 -0.78
CA VAL A 218 -11.73 -10.07 -1.74
C VAL A 218 -10.44 -10.87 -1.99
N LYS A 219 -10.55 -12.20 -1.89
CA LYS A 219 -9.47 -13.11 -2.27
C LYS A 219 -9.49 -13.33 -3.77
N TRP A 220 -8.51 -12.79 -4.48
CA TRP A 220 -8.27 -13.11 -5.88
C TRP A 220 -7.42 -14.38 -5.97
N ARG A 221 -8.08 -15.53 -5.97
CA ARG A 221 -7.43 -16.85 -6.09
C ARG A 221 -6.90 -17.08 -7.50
N HIS A 222 -5.69 -17.64 -7.58
CA HIS A 222 -5.01 -17.98 -8.83
C HIS A 222 -4.02 -19.13 -8.65
N SER A 223 -3.45 -19.61 -9.76
CA SER A 223 -2.37 -20.60 -9.77
C SER A 223 -1.11 -20.10 -10.50
N ASP A 224 -1.05 -18.79 -10.72
CA ASP A 224 0.05 -18.12 -11.42
C ASP A 224 1.35 -18.10 -10.59
N ARG A 225 2.47 -18.26 -11.28
CA ARG A 225 3.82 -18.02 -10.74
C ARG A 225 4.28 -16.65 -11.21
N TYR A 226 4.56 -15.75 -10.27
CA TYR A 226 5.08 -14.42 -10.56
C TYR A 226 6.60 -14.42 -10.46
N ARG A 227 7.27 -13.82 -11.45
CA ARG A 227 8.71 -13.58 -11.41
C ARG A 227 9.02 -12.36 -10.56
N GLU A 228 10.27 -12.22 -10.14
CA GLU A 228 10.76 -10.98 -9.52
C GLU A 228 10.51 -9.82 -10.50
N CYS A 229 9.90 -8.74 -9.99
CA CYS A 229 9.55 -7.52 -10.72
C CYS A 229 8.44 -7.66 -11.77
N ASP A 230 7.63 -8.72 -11.75
CA ASP A 230 6.41 -8.78 -12.57
C ASP A 230 5.39 -7.74 -12.08
N ASP A 231 4.73 -7.06 -13.03
CA ASP A 231 3.61 -6.15 -12.74
C ASP A 231 2.30 -6.95 -12.68
N VAL A 232 1.73 -7.06 -11.48
CA VAL A 232 0.50 -7.81 -11.24
C VAL A 232 -0.64 -6.82 -11.10
N CYS A 233 -1.54 -6.82 -12.07
CA CYS A 233 -2.67 -5.91 -12.14
C CYS A 233 -4.00 -6.62 -11.91
N GLN A 234 -4.83 -6.03 -11.05
CA GLN A 234 -6.26 -6.25 -11.11
C GLN A 234 -6.80 -5.55 -12.37
N TYR A 235 -7.65 -6.25 -13.12
CA TYR A 235 -8.22 -5.73 -14.35
C TYR A 235 -9.71 -5.49 -14.21
N GLU A 236 -10.18 -4.44 -14.87
CA GLU A 236 -11.59 -4.13 -15.01
C GLU A 236 -12.02 -4.27 -16.47
N TYR A 237 -13.21 -4.80 -16.67
CA TYR A 237 -13.82 -5.00 -17.97
C TYR A 237 -15.04 -4.10 -18.10
N SER A 238 -15.24 -3.47 -19.25
CA SER A 238 -16.48 -2.76 -19.53
C SER A 238 -17.67 -3.73 -19.47
N VAL A 239 -18.79 -3.28 -18.90
CA VAL A 239 -20.00 -4.08 -18.78
C VAL A 239 -21.17 -3.36 -19.44
N ASP A 240 -21.86 -4.06 -20.34
CA ASP A 240 -23.13 -3.62 -20.88
C ASP A 240 -24.26 -4.15 -19.99
N GLY A 241 -24.97 -3.23 -19.33
CA GLY A 241 -26.06 -3.58 -18.42
C GLY A 241 -27.20 -4.36 -19.10
N ALA A 242 -27.48 -4.08 -20.38
CA ALA A 242 -28.54 -4.77 -21.11
C ALA A 242 -28.17 -6.24 -21.40
N VAL A 243 -26.87 -6.52 -21.63
CA VAL A 243 -26.36 -7.88 -21.74
C VAL A 243 -26.53 -8.61 -20.41
N ILE A 244 -26.24 -7.96 -19.28
CA ILE A 244 -26.44 -8.57 -17.95
C ILE A 244 -27.92 -8.91 -17.70
N ASP A 245 -28.84 -8.03 -18.11
CA ASP A 245 -30.29 -8.29 -17.97
C ASP A 245 -30.73 -9.54 -18.75
N GLN A 246 -30.21 -9.73 -19.96
CA GLN A 246 -30.47 -10.94 -20.76
C GLN A 246 -29.82 -12.19 -20.12
N LEU A 247 -28.58 -12.06 -19.65
CA LEU A 247 -27.85 -13.15 -19.01
C LEU A 247 -28.48 -13.58 -17.68
N LEU A 248 -29.17 -12.69 -16.96
CA LEU A 248 -29.87 -13.05 -15.73
C LEU A 248 -30.92 -14.13 -15.99
N THR A 249 -31.76 -13.95 -17.01
CA THR A 249 -32.76 -14.94 -17.40
C THR A 249 -32.09 -16.25 -17.80
N ALA A 250 -31.03 -16.19 -18.60
CA ALA A 250 -30.28 -17.37 -19.02
C ALA A 250 -29.64 -18.11 -17.84
N ALA A 251 -29.04 -17.39 -16.88
CA ALA A 251 -28.34 -17.97 -15.74
C ALA A 251 -29.30 -18.65 -14.77
N LYS A 252 -30.51 -18.11 -14.60
CA LYS A 252 -31.57 -18.74 -13.81
C LYS A 252 -32.18 -19.97 -14.47
N ALA A 253 -32.13 -20.07 -15.80
CA ALA A 253 -32.58 -21.24 -16.55
C ALA A 253 -31.49 -22.30 -16.73
N ASP A 254 -30.22 -21.93 -16.55
CA ASP A 254 -29.07 -22.83 -16.68
C ASP A 254 -28.99 -23.78 -15.47
N ALA A 255 -28.97 -25.09 -15.74
CA ALA A 255 -29.00 -26.12 -14.70
C ALA A 255 -27.74 -26.11 -13.81
N ALA A 256 -26.60 -25.64 -14.32
CA ALA A 256 -25.36 -25.56 -13.55
C ALA A 256 -25.28 -24.25 -12.73
N LEU A 257 -25.79 -23.13 -13.24
CA LEU A 257 -25.70 -21.84 -12.54
C LEU A 257 -26.87 -21.57 -11.60
N SER A 258 -28.08 -22.01 -11.95
CA SER A 258 -29.28 -21.72 -11.16
C SER A 258 -29.18 -22.12 -9.68
N PRO A 259 -28.52 -23.21 -9.26
CA PRO A 259 -28.37 -23.55 -7.84
C PRO A 259 -27.60 -22.52 -7.02
N TYR A 260 -26.73 -21.71 -7.65
CA TYR A 260 -25.98 -20.65 -7.00
C TYR A 260 -26.80 -19.36 -6.85
N LEU A 261 -27.81 -19.19 -7.70
CA LEU A 261 -28.67 -18.01 -7.73
C LEU A 261 -29.99 -18.24 -7.00
N THR A 262 -30.31 -19.49 -6.65
CA THR A 262 -31.49 -19.84 -5.84
C THR A 262 -31.48 -19.08 -4.51
N GLY A 263 -32.60 -18.40 -4.21
CA GLY A 263 -32.77 -17.62 -2.98
C GLY A 263 -32.29 -16.17 -3.07
N LEU A 264 -31.57 -15.79 -4.13
CA LEU A 264 -31.27 -14.39 -4.42
C LEU A 264 -32.47 -13.71 -5.07
N SER A 265 -32.67 -12.42 -4.74
CA SER A 265 -33.53 -11.54 -5.53
C SER A 265 -32.94 -11.35 -6.93
N ASP A 266 -33.76 -10.96 -7.90
CA ASP A 266 -33.30 -10.63 -9.26
C ASP A 266 -32.24 -9.53 -9.24
N ALA A 267 -32.40 -8.53 -8.37
CA ALA A 267 -31.42 -7.46 -8.21
C ALA A 267 -30.07 -7.98 -7.67
N ASP A 268 -30.09 -8.88 -6.70
CA ASP A 268 -28.86 -9.47 -6.14
C ASP A 268 -28.18 -10.40 -7.15
N ALA A 269 -28.94 -11.29 -7.80
CA ALA A 269 -28.41 -12.17 -8.84
C ALA A 269 -27.83 -11.39 -10.03
N ARG A 270 -28.50 -10.30 -10.42
CA ARG A 270 -27.99 -9.35 -11.43
C ARG A 270 -26.66 -8.74 -10.99
N THR A 271 -26.54 -8.35 -9.72
CA THR A 271 -25.31 -7.76 -9.17
C THR A 271 -24.17 -8.78 -9.19
N VAL A 272 -24.43 -10.06 -8.85
CA VAL A 272 -23.44 -11.14 -8.98
C VAL A 272 -22.90 -11.26 -10.39
N LEU A 273 -23.78 -11.28 -11.40
CA LEU A 273 -23.38 -11.36 -12.81
C LEU A 273 -22.63 -10.11 -13.26
N TYR A 274 -23.10 -8.93 -12.87
CA TYR A 274 -22.46 -7.65 -13.21
C TYR A 274 -21.05 -7.56 -12.63
N ASP A 275 -20.88 -7.88 -11.35
CA ASP A 275 -19.60 -7.81 -10.65
C ASP A 275 -18.59 -8.81 -11.23
N PHE A 276 -19.03 -10.03 -11.54
CA PHE A 276 -18.20 -10.99 -12.26
C PHE A 276 -17.83 -10.48 -13.65
N ALA A 277 -18.80 -9.92 -14.39
CA ALA A 277 -18.56 -9.36 -15.72
C ALA A 277 -17.52 -8.25 -15.69
N LYS A 278 -17.51 -7.44 -14.63
CA LYS A 278 -16.61 -6.29 -14.46
C LYS A 278 -15.23 -6.68 -13.94
N TRP A 279 -15.15 -7.58 -12.97
CA TRP A 279 -13.92 -7.82 -12.21
C TRP A 279 -13.42 -9.26 -12.22
N ARG A 280 -14.19 -10.22 -12.74
CA ARG A 280 -13.91 -11.66 -12.66
C ARG A 280 -13.78 -12.18 -11.22
N HIS A 281 -14.50 -11.54 -10.31
CA HIS A 281 -14.64 -11.94 -8.91
C HIS A 281 -16.11 -12.20 -8.60
N ILE A 282 -16.36 -13.15 -7.70
CA ILE A 282 -17.69 -13.37 -7.14
C ILE A 282 -17.81 -12.54 -5.86
N ASN A 283 -18.86 -11.74 -5.79
CA ASN A 283 -19.10 -10.87 -4.65
C ASN A 283 -19.62 -11.63 -3.42
N ARG A 284 -19.80 -10.90 -2.32
CA ARG A 284 -20.26 -11.43 -1.03
C ARG A 284 -21.71 -11.94 -0.97
N LYS A 285 -22.50 -11.79 -2.04
CA LYS A 285 -23.89 -12.30 -2.10
C LYS A 285 -23.94 -13.82 -2.23
N ILE A 286 -22.83 -14.42 -2.66
CA ILE A 286 -22.65 -15.87 -2.72
C ILE A 286 -21.86 -16.31 -1.49
N VAL A 287 -22.28 -17.39 -0.84
CA VAL A 287 -21.56 -18.00 0.28
C VAL A 287 -20.14 -18.41 -0.15
N GLU A 288 -19.13 -18.19 0.71
CA GLU A 288 -17.70 -18.25 0.34
C GLU A 288 -17.30 -19.60 -0.30
N ASP A 289 -17.80 -20.71 0.23
CA ASP A 289 -17.51 -22.07 -0.21
C ASP A 289 -17.99 -22.38 -1.63
N LYS A 290 -18.97 -21.63 -2.15
CA LYS A 290 -19.53 -21.81 -3.50
C LYS A 290 -18.93 -20.89 -4.56
N ARG A 291 -18.09 -19.93 -4.16
CA ARG A 291 -17.65 -18.85 -5.07
C ARG A 291 -16.74 -19.34 -6.18
N GLU A 292 -15.80 -20.23 -5.90
CA GLU A 292 -14.86 -20.69 -6.94
C GLU A 292 -15.55 -21.55 -8.00
N ASP A 293 -16.50 -22.40 -7.62
CA ASP A 293 -17.29 -23.18 -8.58
C ASP A 293 -18.11 -22.26 -9.49
N LEU A 294 -18.82 -21.29 -8.91
CA LEU A 294 -19.58 -20.31 -9.68
C LEU A 294 -18.66 -19.48 -10.60
N LYS A 295 -17.50 -19.05 -10.08
CA LYS A 295 -16.50 -18.31 -10.85
C LYS A 295 -16.03 -19.12 -12.06
N ALA A 296 -15.77 -20.43 -11.91
CA ALA A 296 -15.35 -21.29 -13.01
C ALA A 296 -16.43 -21.40 -14.10
N LEU A 297 -17.70 -21.53 -13.72
CA LEU A 297 -18.82 -21.56 -14.66
C LEU A 297 -18.95 -20.23 -15.42
N LEU A 298 -18.92 -19.11 -14.71
CA LEU A 298 -19.01 -17.78 -15.32
C LEU A 298 -17.75 -17.43 -16.13
N GLN A 299 -16.59 -17.99 -15.79
CA GLN A 299 -15.38 -17.87 -16.61
C GLN A 299 -15.58 -18.54 -17.97
N GLY A 300 -16.18 -19.73 -18.01
CA GLY A 300 -16.57 -20.37 -19.27
C GLY A 300 -17.53 -19.49 -20.10
N TRP A 301 -18.43 -18.75 -19.46
CA TRP A 301 -19.29 -17.77 -20.14
C TRP A 301 -18.50 -16.58 -20.69
N ALA A 302 -17.53 -16.06 -19.94
CA ALA A 302 -16.65 -14.98 -20.38
C ALA A 302 -15.77 -15.40 -21.55
N ASP A 303 -15.14 -16.57 -21.48
CA ASP A 303 -14.29 -17.11 -22.54
C ASP A 303 -15.09 -17.40 -23.81
N GLY A 304 -16.37 -17.79 -23.66
CA GLY A 304 -17.33 -17.92 -24.76
C GLY A 304 -17.94 -16.61 -25.26
N GLY A 305 -17.52 -15.45 -24.74
CA GLY A 305 -17.99 -14.12 -25.18
C GLY A 305 -19.42 -13.77 -24.78
N ARG A 306 -20.02 -14.47 -23.80
CA ARG A 306 -21.43 -14.23 -23.39
C ARG A 306 -21.66 -12.87 -22.75
N PHE A 307 -20.65 -12.30 -22.10
CA PHE A 307 -20.71 -10.93 -21.53
C PHE A 307 -20.58 -9.82 -22.58
N GLY A 308 -20.68 -10.15 -23.87
CA GLY A 308 -20.62 -9.20 -24.97
C GLY A 308 -19.20 -8.71 -25.23
N LYS A 309 -19.10 -7.60 -25.98
CA LYS A 309 -17.80 -6.96 -26.24
C LYS A 309 -17.36 -6.22 -24.99
N GLN A 310 -16.22 -6.62 -24.45
CA GLN A 310 -15.64 -5.99 -23.26
C GLN A 310 -14.28 -5.38 -23.58
N SER A 311 -14.07 -4.12 -23.20
CA SER A 311 -12.75 -3.50 -23.16
C SER A 311 -12.12 -3.75 -21.80
N LYS A 312 -10.87 -4.20 -21.80
CA LYS A 312 -10.08 -4.45 -20.58
C LYS A 312 -9.24 -3.21 -20.24
N ARG A 313 -9.22 -2.81 -18.97
CA ARG A 313 -8.35 -1.75 -18.44
C ARG A 313 -7.68 -2.20 -17.14
N GLU A 314 -6.52 -1.64 -16.85
CA GLU A 314 -5.85 -1.82 -15.55
C GLU A 314 -6.61 -1.05 -14.46
N GLY A 315 -6.80 -1.70 -13.31
CA GLY A 315 -7.24 -1.08 -12.06
C GLY A 315 -6.03 -0.76 -11.18
N ALA A 316 -5.94 -1.41 -10.01
CA ALA A 316 -4.74 -1.34 -9.17
C ALA A 316 -3.73 -2.43 -9.55
N CYS A 317 -2.48 -2.01 -9.69
CA CYS A 317 -1.33 -2.85 -9.97
C CYS A 317 -0.32 -2.79 -8.83
N MET A 318 0.45 -3.86 -8.68
CA MET A 318 1.54 -3.93 -7.73
C MET A 318 2.67 -4.82 -8.27
N LEU A 319 3.92 -4.36 -8.11
CA LEU A 319 5.10 -5.15 -8.46
C LEU A 319 5.28 -6.31 -7.49
N HIS A 320 5.39 -7.52 -8.03
CA HIS A 320 5.73 -8.69 -7.27
C HIS A 320 7.23 -8.73 -6.97
N VAL A 321 7.60 -8.82 -5.69
CA VAL A 321 8.97 -9.07 -5.25
C VAL A 321 8.96 -10.12 -4.14
N PRO A 322 9.75 -11.21 -4.28
CA PRO A 322 9.91 -12.22 -3.23
C PRO A 322 10.36 -11.60 -1.91
N PHE A 323 9.88 -12.12 -0.78
CA PHE A 323 10.07 -11.49 0.53
C PHE A 323 11.55 -11.27 0.88
N GLU A 324 12.41 -12.25 0.60
CA GLU A 324 13.85 -12.23 0.82
C GLU A 324 14.60 -11.20 -0.04
N ARG A 325 13.93 -10.64 -1.05
CA ARG A 325 14.45 -9.63 -1.97
C ARG A 325 13.86 -8.23 -1.73
N ARG A 326 13.00 -8.05 -0.72
CA ARG A 326 12.37 -6.76 -0.40
C ARG A 326 13.27 -5.81 0.41
N PHE A 327 14.22 -6.35 1.18
CA PHE A 327 15.01 -5.61 2.16
C PHE A 327 16.51 -5.92 2.07
N GLY A 328 17.34 -5.07 2.70
CA GLY A 328 18.79 -5.29 2.83
C GLY A 328 19.58 -5.08 1.53
N GLY A 329 20.86 -5.47 1.54
CA GLY A 329 21.78 -5.29 0.40
C GLY A 329 21.45 -6.16 -0.83
N GLY A 330 20.68 -7.23 -0.63
CA GLY A 330 20.19 -8.12 -1.69
C GLY A 330 18.84 -7.70 -2.28
N LYS A 331 18.47 -6.42 -2.18
CA LYS A 331 17.19 -5.91 -2.68
C LYS A 331 17.04 -6.14 -4.20
N ALA A 332 15.83 -6.46 -4.65
CA ALA A 332 15.50 -6.57 -6.08
C ALA A 332 15.79 -5.27 -6.83
N GLU A 333 16.23 -5.37 -8.09
CA GLU A 333 16.61 -4.20 -8.91
C GLU A 333 15.45 -3.23 -9.14
N CYS A 334 14.22 -3.71 -9.31
CA CYS A 334 13.04 -2.85 -9.47
C CYS A 334 12.67 -2.05 -8.20
N LEU A 335 13.29 -2.34 -7.05
CA LEU A 335 13.07 -1.60 -5.81
C LEU A 335 14.22 -0.62 -5.47
N LYS A 336 15.24 -0.53 -6.33
CA LYS A 336 16.43 0.32 -6.11
C LYS A 336 16.26 1.73 -6.67
#